data_AF-A0A3M9MY57-F1
#
_entry.id   AF-A0A3M9MY57-F1
#
_cell.length_a   1.000
_cell.length_b   1.000
_cell.length_c   1.000
_cell.angle_alpha   90.00
_cell.angle_beta   90.00
_cell.angle_gamma   90.00
#
_symmetry.space_group_name_H-M   'P 1'
#
loop_
_entity.id
_entity.type
_entity.pdbx_description
1 polymer ?
#
loop_
_entity_poly.entity_id
_entity_poly.type
_entity_poly.pdbx_seq_one_letter_code
_entity_poly.pdbx_strand_id
1 'polypeptide(L)' 'MDNQTLLIASILGIVAFSLIARYFYRYADGKANVQGSDKKEKYLEWQETHGASLKKAIKVLSIIFGVLMLFQVLSLL' A
#
# COMPACT_ATOMS: atom_id res chain seq x y z
N MET A 1 -3.68 -25.59 8.35
CA MET A 1 -2.83 -25.33 7.16
C MET A 1 -1.44 -25.78 7.53
N ASP A 2 -0.79 -26.54 6.66
CA ASP A 2 0.63 -26.88 6.81
C ASP A 2 1.51 -25.63 6.59
N ASN A 3 2.78 -25.72 6.98
CA ASN A 3 3.73 -24.60 6.92
C ASN A 3 3.93 -24.06 5.49
N GLN A 4 3.81 -24.91 4.45
CA GLN A 4 3.97 -24.44 3.07
C GLN A 4 2.79 -23.57 2.64
N THR A 5 1.57 -23.97 2.99
CA THR A 5 0.37 -23.17 2.68
C THR A 5 0.40 -21.82 3.43
N LEU A 6 0.93 -21.78 4.66
CA LEU A 6 1.12 -20.52 5.41
C LEU A 6 2.14 -19.60 4.75
N LEU A 7 3.28 -20.13 4.29
CA LEU A 7 4.30 -19.36 3.57
C LEU A 7 3.78 -18.79 2.25
N ILE A 8 3.00 -19.57 1.49
CA ILE A 8 2.39 -19.10 0.24
C ILE A 8 1.40 -17.96 0.52
N ALA A 9 0.55 -18.10 1.54
CA ALA A 9 -0.38 -17.06 1.93
C ALA A 9 0.34 -15.77 2.37
N SER A 10 1.45 -15.89 3.11
CA SER A 10 2.31 -14.76 3.49
C SER A 10 2.91 -14.04 2.28
N ILE A 11 3.43 -14.79 1.28
CA ILE A 11 3.97 -14.21 0.05
C ILE A 11 2.88 -13.47 -0.73
N LEU A 12 1.70 -14.08 -0.89
CA LEU A 12 0.56 -13.46 -1.56
C LEU A 12 0.12 -12.18 -0.82
N GLY A 13 0.11 -12.20 0.50
CA GLY A 13 -0.17 -11.02 1.33
C GLY A 13 0.81 -9.88 1.08
N ILE A 14 2.12 -10.17 1.02
CA ILE A 14 3.16 -9.18 0.71
C ILE A 14 2.97 -8.59 -0.69
N VAL A 15 2.71 -9.44 -1.68
CA VAL A 15 2.49 -8.99 -3.07
C VAL A 15 1.26 -8.10 -3.15
N ALA A 16 0.13 -8.52 -2.56
CA ALA A 16 -1.10 -7.75 -2.56
C ALA A 16 -0.92 -6.39 -1.86
N PHE A 17 -0.31 -6.38 -0.68
CA PHE A 17 -0.02 -5.15 0.06
C PHE A 17 0.87 -4.20 -0.75
N SER A 18 1.91 -4.73 -1.41
CA SER A 18 2.84 -3.92 -2.21
C SER A 18 2.16 -3.26 -3.41
N LEU A 19 1.26 -3.99 -4.09
CA LEU A 19 0.48 -3.44 -5.21
C LEU A 19 -0.47 -2.32 -4.75
N ILE A 20 -1.16 -2.53 -3.63
CA ILE A 20 -2.06 -1.56 -3.02
C ILE A 20 -1.29 -0.31 -2.60
N ALA A 21 -0.19 -0.48 -1.86
CA ALA A 21 0.67 0.62 -1.42
C ALA A 21 1.20 1.42 -2.61
N ARG A 22 1.64 0.75 -3.68
CA ARG A 22 2.10 1.38 -4.92
C ARG A 22 0.99 2.21 -5.59
N TYR A 23 -0.23 1.67 -5.66
CA TYR A 23 -1.37 2.40 -6.21
C TYR A 23 -1.65 3.68 -5.41
N PHE A 24 -1.75 3.58 -4.08
CA PHE A 24 -2.02 4.74 -3.23
C PHE A 24 -0.88 5.77 -3.25
N TYR A 25 0.38 5.33 -3.33
CA TYR A 25 1.51 6.24 -3.54
C TYR A 25 1.37 7.02 -4.84
N ARG A 26 1.06 6.32 -5.93
CA ARG A 26 0.87 6.93 -7.26
C ARG A 26 -0.33 7.87 -7.27
N TYR A 27 -1.40 7.54 -6.54
CA TYR A 27 -2.55 8.41 -6.34
C TYR A 27 -2.19 9.67 -5.55
N ALA A 28 -1.43 9.53 -4.46
CA ALA A 28 -0.93 10.65 -3.66
C ALA A 28 0.11 11.53 -4.38
N ASP A 29 0.70 11.01 -5.47
CA ASP A 29 1.68 11.69 -6.32
C ASP A 29 1.06 12.54 -7.44
N GLY A 30 -0.27 12.55 -7.60
CA GLY A 30 -0.90 13.20 -8.75
C GLY A 30 -0.84 12.39 -10.04
N LYS A 31 -0.32 11.15 -9.99
CA LYS A 31 -0.06 10.30 -11.17
C LYS A 31 -1.19 9.31 -11.46
N ALA A 32 -2.32 9.40 -10.76
CA ALA A 32 -3.50 8.59 -11.08
C ALA A 32 -4.17 9.11 -12.36
N ASN A 33 -4.61 8.20 -13.21
CA ASN A 33 -5.33 8.58 -14.42
C ASN A 33 -6.82 8.79 -14.08
N VAL A 34 -7.20 10.04 -13.81
CA VAL A 34 -8.59 10.43 -13.52
C VAL A 34 -9.23 10.97 -14.79
N GLN A 35 -10.27 10.30 -15.29
CA GLN A 35 -11.01 10.72 -16.48
C GLN A 35 -12.06 11.79 -16.13
N GLY A 36 -12.17 12.82 -16.97
CA GLY A 36 -13.08 13.97 -16.80
C GLY A 36 -12.38 15.18 -16.17
N SER A 37 -12.55 16.36 -16.79
CA SER A 37 -11.92 17.63 -16.35
C SER A 37 -12.24 17.97 -14.89
N ASP A 38 -13.52 17.91 -14.53
CA ASP A 38 -14.01 18.38 -13.23
C ASP A 38 -13.58 17.43 -12.09
N LYS A 39 -13.42 16.15 -12.41
CA LYS A 39 -12.90 15.14 -11.49
C LYS A 39 -11.39 15.27 -11.32
N LYS A 40 -10.68 15.69 -12.37
CA LYS A 40 -9.24 15.93 -12.34
C LYS A 40 -8.88 17.13 -11.46
N GLU A 41 -9.65 18.21 -11.54
CA GLU A 41 -9.44 19.40 -10.70
C GLU A 41 -9.62 19.07 -9.21
N LYS A 42 -10.75 18.45 -8.84
CA LYS A 42 -10.99 17.98 -7.46
C LYS A 42 -9.94 16.98 -6.96
N TYR A 43 -9.44 16.13 -7.87
CA TYR A 43 -8.36 15.20 -7.54
C TYR A 43 -7.05 15.93 -7.22
N LEU A 44 -6.67 16.93 -8.01
CA LEU A 44 -5.46 17.71 -7.78
C LEU A 44 -5.56 18.50 -6.48
N GLU A 45 -6.70 19.16 -6.21
CA GLU A 45 -6.95 19.87 -4.96
C GLU A 45 -6.87 18.92 -3.73
N TRP A 46 -7.48 17.74 -3.86
CA TRP A 46 -7.36 16.70 -2.83
C TRP A 46 -5.90 16.25 -2.65
N GLN A 47 -5.15 16.09 -3.74
CA GLN A 47 -3.77 15.63 -3.72
C GLN A 47 -2.83 16.67 -3.09
N GLU A 48 -3.03 17.95 -3.35
CA GLU A 48 -2.30 19.03 -2.70
C GLU A 48 -2.55 19.05 -1.19
N THR A 49 -3.80 18.87 -0.79
CA THR A 49 -4.20 18.93 0.63
C THR A 49 -3.79 17.67 1.42
N HIS A 50 -3.97 16.48 0.83
CA HIS A 50 -3.89 15.21 1.55
C HIS A 50 -2.75 14.29 1.10
N GLY A 51 -2.15 14.53 -0.08
CA GLY A 51 -1.18 13.61 -0.67
C GLY A 51 0.05 13.36 0.20
N ALA A 52 0.61 14.41 0.81
CA ALA A 52 1.76 14.27 1.71
C ALA A 52 1.41 13.45 2.96
N SER A 53 0.25 13.69 3.56
CA SER A 53 -0.25 12.95 4.72
C SER A 53 -0.47 11.47 4.38
N LEU A 54 -1.11 11.20 3.23
CA LEU A 54 -1.34 9.83 2.77
C LEU A 54 -0.02 9.08 2.53
N LYS A 55 0.99 9.69 1.89
CA LYS A 55 2.32 9.06 1.72
C LYS A 55 2.96 8.69 3.05
N LYS A 56 2.90 9.59 4.03
CA LYS A 56 3.43 9.35 5.37
C LYS A 56 2.69 8.19 6.04
N ALA A 57 1.36 8.13 5.92
CA ALA A 57 0.55 7.03 6.43
C ALA A 57 0.91 5.68 5.76
N ILE A 58 1.02 5.63 4.42
CA ILE A 58 1.41 4.40 3.71
C ILE A 58 2.82 3.96 4.15
N LYS A 59 3.77 4.89 4.33
CA LYS A 59 5.12 4.56 4.80
C LYS A 59 5.08 3.90 6.18
N VAL A 60 4.33 4.47 7.13
CA VAL A 60 4.18 3.91 8.48
C VAL A 60 3.51 2.54 8.42
N LEU A 61 2.43 2.39 7.66
CA LEU A 61 1.75 1.10 7.47
C LEU A 61 2.67 0.05 6.84
N SER A 62 3.52 0.44 5.89
CA SER A 62 4.47 -0.48 5.25
C SER A 62 5.52 -0.99 6.24
N ILE A 63 5.99 -0.13 7.15
CA ILE A 63 6.93 -0.54 8.21
C ILE A 63 6.25 -1.51 9.16
N ILE A 64 5.05 -1.19 9.64
CA ILE A 64 4.28 -2.07 10.56
C ILE A 64 4.03 -3.43 9.89
N PHE A 65 3.55 -3.42 8.64
CA PHE A 65 3.32 -4.64 7.88
C PHE A 65 4.60 -5.46 7.71
N GLY A 66 5.71 -4.83 7.36
CA GLY A 66 7.01 -5.52 7.25
C GLY A 66 7.45 -6.19 8.56
N VAL A 67 7.28 -5.51 9.69
CA VAL A 67 7.58 -6.07 11.02
C VAL A 67 6.70 -7.27 11.33
N LEU A 68 5.39 -7.18 11.06
CA LEU A 68 4.46 -8.29 11.27
C LEU A 68 4.82 -9.51 10.41
N MET A 69 5.19 -9.30 9.15
CA MET A 69 5.62 -10.38 8.26
C MET A 69 6.91 -11.05 8.76
N LEU A 70 7.87 -10.29 9.29
CA LEU A 70 9.09 -10.83 9.88
C LEU A 70 8.78 -11.73 11.08
N PHE A 71 7.93 -11.27 12.01
CA PHE A 71 7.49 -12.09 13.14
C PHE A 71 6.80 -13.37 12.70
N GLN A 72 5.94 -13.29 11.67
CA GLN A 72 5.27 -14.46 11.12
C GLN A 72 6.27 -15.48 10.55
N VAL A 73 7.24 -15.04 9.75
CA VAL A 73 8.26 -15.93 9.18
C VAL A 73 9.12 -16.56 10.27
N LEU A 74 9.54 -15.77 11.28
CA LEU A 74 10.30 -16.29 12.43
C LEU A 74 9.52 -17.33 13.25
N SER A 75 8.19 -17.22 13.31
CA SER A 75 7.36 -18.20 14.01
C SER A 75 7.13 -19.50 13.24
N LEU A 76 7.40 -19.50 11.93
CA LEU A 76 7.27 -20.66 11.04
C LEU A 76 8.59 -21.40 10.81
N LEU A 77 9.72 -20.79 11.21
CA LEU A 77 11.08 -21.32 11.22
C LEU A 77 11.32 -22.15 12.49
#